data_AF-A0A537U4H3-F1
#
_entry.id   AF-A0A537U4H3-F1
#
_cell.length_a   1.000
_cell.length_b   1.000
_cell.length_c   1.000
_cell.angle_alpha   90.00
_cell.angle_beta   90.00
_cell.angle_gamma   90.00
#
_symmetry.space_group_name_H-M   'P 1'
#
loop_
_entity.id
_entity.type
_entity.pdbx_description
1 polymer ?
#
loop_
_entity_poly.entity_id
_entity_poly.type
_entity_poly.pdbx_seq_one_letter_code
_entity_poly.pdbx_strand_id
1 'polypeptide(L)'
;GELITAIQLSPPVRGERALYQRAISRSHAEWPLVEVCVRAVVSSGSIQFIRIAAGGIAPVPLRLSASEAALQGAPANPANIAKAADQATAGAKPLPMTGYKLDLLRGVIHDVLERLAK
;
A
#
# COMPACT_ATOMS: atom_id res chain seq x y z
N GLY A 1 -17.29 -19.45 23.13
CA GLY A 1 -17.40 -18.41 22.08
C GLY A 1 -16.56 -17.24 22.50
N GLU A 2 -16.10 -16.45 21.55
CA GLU A 2 -15.26 -15.27 21.80
C GLU A 2 -15.93 -14.05 21.20
N LEU A 3 -15.70 -12.87 21.80
CA LEU A 3 -16.22 -11.58 21.35
C LEU A 3 -15.08 -10.56 21.31
N ILE A 4 -14.87 -9.93 20.16
CA ILE A 4 -13.95 -8.80 20.05
C ILE A 4 -14.62 -7.60 20.72
N THR A 5 -14.06 -7.13 21.83
CA THR A 5 -14.62 -6.01 22.62
C THR A 5 -13.99 -4.66 22.30
N ALA A 6 -12.74 -4.65 21.84
CA ALA A 6 -12.03 -3.42 21.47
C ALA A 6 -10.88 -3.70 20.49
N ILE A 7 -10.49 -2.65 19.77
CA ILE A 7 -9.23 -2.59 19.00
C ILE A 7 -8.45 -1.40 19.55
N GLN A 8 -7.19 -1.63 19.90
CA GLN A 8 -6.27 -0.57 20.33
C GLN A 8 -5.23 -0.33 19.25
N LEU A 9 -5.10 0.92 18.82
CA LEU A 9 -4.07 1.35 17.88
C LEU A 9 -3.16 2.36 18.59
N SER A 10 -1.85 2.20 18.45
CA SER A 10 -0.91 3.21 18.92
C SER A 10 -1.16 4.54 18.18
N PRO A 11 -0.92 5.70 18.84
CA PRO A 11 -0.94 6.98 18.17
C PRO A 11 -0.04 7.00 16.93
N PRO A 12 -0.38 7.78 15.89
CA PRO A 12 0.51 7.98 14.75
C PRO A 12 1.87 8.50 15.19
N VAL A 13 2.94 8.13 14.47
CA VAL A 13 4.25 8.73 14.73
C VAL A 13 4.27 10.20 14.32
N ARG A 14 5.17 11.00 14.89
CA ARG A 14 5.23 12.44 14.59
C ARG A 14 5.48 12.67 13.09
N GLY A 15 4.62 13.49 12.47
CA GLY A 15 4.71 13.81 11.03
C GLY A 15 4.18 12.71 10.12
N GLU A 16 3.51 11.70 10.66
CA GLU A 16 2.91 10.63 9.88
C GLU A 16 1.73 11.13 9.04
N ARG A 17 1.70 10.72 7.77
CA ARG A 17 0.58 10.86 6.85
C ARG A 17 0.07 9.47 6.50
N ALA A 18 -1.24 9.35 6.37
CA ALA A 18 -1.89 8.14 5.89
C ALA A 18 -2.71 8.43 4.63
N LEU A 19 -2.62 7.54 3.65
CA LEU A 19 -3.46 7.54 2.46
C LEU A 19 -4.09 6.16 2.29
N TYR A 20 -5.33 6.16 1.81
CA TYR A 20 -6.05 4.97 1.41
C TYR A 20 -6.57 5.19 0.00
N GLN A 21 -6.34 4.22 -0.88
CA GLN A 21 -6.83 4.24 -2.25
C GLN A 21 -7.56 2.92 -2.53
N ARG A 22 -8.79 3.06 -3.04
CA ARG A 22 -9.66 1.96 -3.39
C ARG A 22 -9.93 1.97 -4.89
N ALA A 23 -9.42 0.98 -5.61
CA ALA A 23 -9.71 0.78 -7.02
C ALA A 23 -10.96 -0.10 -7.19
N ILE A 24 -11.97 0.46 -7.86
CA ILE A 24 -13.29 -0.16 -8.08
C ILE A 24 -13.67 -0.04 -9.55
N SER A 25 -14.53 -0.96 -10.03
CA SER A 25 -15.00 -0.98 -11.42
C SER A 25 -16.19 -0.05 -11.64
N ARG A 26 -16.90 0.27 -10.56
CA ARG A 26 -18.10 1.13 -10.52
C ARG A 26 -17.83 2.38 -9.70
N SER A 27 -18.58 3.44 -9.96
CA SER A 27 -18.36 4.72 -9.29
C SER A 27 -18.74 4.73 -7.80
N HIS A 28 -19.61 3.82 -7.35
CA HIS A 28 -20.12 3.81 -5.97
C HIS A 28 -20.42 2.39 -5.46
N ALA A 29 -20.36 2.21 -4.14
CA ALA A 29 -20.84 1.04 -3.39
C ALA A 29 -20.33 -0.33 -3.92
N GLU A 30 -19.03 -0.45 -4.15
CA GLU A 30 -18.39 -1.69 -4.59
C GLU A 30 -17.23 -2.08 -3.69
N TRP A 31 -17.00 -3.40 -3.59
CA TRP A 31 -15.79 -3.97 -3.01
C TRP A 31 -14.56 -3.66 -3.89
N PRO A 32 -13.38 -3.44 -3.28
CA PRO A 32 -12.16 -3.19 -4.02
C PRO A 32 -11.79 -4.36 -4.94
N LEU A 33 -11.45 -4.03 -6.19
CA LEU A 33 -10.63 -4.93 -7.01
C LEU A 33 -9.22 -5.04 -6.41
N VAL A 34 -8.68 -3.89 -6.01
CA VAL A 34 -7.47 -3.70 -5.21
C VAL A 34 -7.70 -2.49 -4.29
N GLU A 35 -7.25 -2.58 -3.06
CA GLU A 35 -7.13 -1.43 -2.16
C GLU A 35 -5.75 -1.38 -1.54
N VAL A 36 -5.26 -0.18 -1.24
CA VAL A 36 -3.97 0.02 -0.60
C VAL A 36 -4.12 1.07 0.49
N CYS A 37 -3.60 0.76 1.67
CA CYS A 37 -3.41 1.69 2.77
C CYS A 37 -1.92 1.90 2.97
N VAL A 38 -1.49 3.17 3.00
CA VAL A 38 -0.10 3.55 3.25
C VAL A 38 -0.04 4.52 4.42
N ARG A 39 0.88 4.28 5.34
CA ARG A 39 1.27 5.22 6.40
C ARG A 39 2.73 5.55 6.22
N ALA A 40 3.10 6.82 6.19
CA ALA A 40 4.48 7.22 5.96
C ALA A 40 4.87 8.51 6.68
N VAL A 41 6.16 8.66 6.98
CA VAL A 41 6.78 9.94 7.34
C VAL A 41 7.79 10.27 6.25
N VAL A 42 7.57 11.38 5.56
CA VAL A 42 8.56 11.93 4.62
C VAL A 42 9.17 13.17 5.27
N SER A 43 10.48 13.14 5.49
CA SER A 43 11.23 14.25 6.09
C SER A 43 12.54 14.46 5.35
N SER A 44 12.88 15.71 5.11
CA SER A 44 14.12 16.10 4.42
C SER A 44 14.32 15.35 3.08
N GLY A 45 13.24 15.15 2.33
CA GLY A 45 13.26 14.45 1.04
C GLY A 45 13.41 12.92 1.12
N SER A 46 13.31 12.32 2.30
CA SER A 46 13.49 10.88 2.53
C SER A 46 12.34 10.25 3.31
N ILE A 47 12.09 8.97 3.06
CA ILE A 47 11.02 8.20 3.70
C ILE A 47 11.55 7.61 5.01
N GLN A 48 11.24 8.25 6.13
CA GLN A 48 11.72 7.88 7.48
C GLN A 48 10.88 6.79 8.14
N PHE A 49 9.64 6.62 7.70
CA PHE A 49 8.74 5.57 8.15
C PHE A 49 7.82 5.20 6.99
N ILE A 50 7.56 3.91 6.81
CA ILE A 50 6.64 3.43 5.77
C ILE A 50 5.95 2.12 6.22
N ARG A 51 4.63 2.06 6.09
CA ARG A 51 3.83 0.84 6.19
C ARG A 51 2.86 0.79 5.03
N ILE A 52 2.78 -0.36 4.35
CA ILE A 52 1.94 -0.56 3.18
C ILE A 52 1.17 -1.85 3.37
N ALA A 53 -0.16 -1.76 3.34
CA ALA A 53 -1.05 -2.91 3.34
C ALA A 53 -1.95 -2.88 2.10
N ALA A 54 -2.23 -4.05 1.53
CA ALA A 54 -3.09 -4.19 0.37
C ALA A 54 -4.21 -5.22 0.63
N GLY A 55 -5.40 -4.91 0.12
CA GLY A 55 -6.59 -5.76 0.15
C GLY A 55 -7.10 -6.06 -1.25
N GLY A 56 -8.04 -7.00 -1.36
CA GLY A 56 -8.60 -7.45 -2.64
C GLY A 56 -7.67 -8.30 -3.50
N ILE A 57 -6.43 -8.56 -3.06
CA ILE A 57 -5.41 -9.31 -3.82
C ILE A 57 -5.17 -10.74 -3.29
N ALA A 58 -5.71 -11.07 -2.13
CA ALA A 58 -5.53 -12.35 -1.44
C ALA A 58 -6.72 -12.62 -0.48
N PRO A 59 -6.86 -13.84 0.08
CA PRO A 59 -7.92 -14.17 1.04
C PRO A 59 -7.88 -13.34 2.34
N VAL A 60 -6.73 -12.74 2.65
CA VAL A 60 -6.55 -11.83 3.78
C VAL A 60 -5.78 -10.58 3.31
N PRO A 61 -5.92 -9.43 3.99
CA PRO A 61 -5.07 -8.28 3.74
C PRO A 61 -3.59 -8.64 3.91
N LEU A 62 -2.75 -8.21 2.96
CA LEU A 62 -1.31 -8.48 2.99
C LEU A 62 -0.54 -7.21 3.27
N ARG A 63 0.47 -7.33 4.14
CA ARG A 63 1.48 -6.30 4.32
C ARG A 63 2.56 -6.44 3.24
N LEU A 64 2.87 -5.35 2.54
CA LEU A 64 3.80 -5.34 1.42
C LEU A 64 5.22 -5.00 1.88
N SER A 65 5.77 -5.88 2.73
CA SER A 65 7.07 -5.66 3.39
C SER A 65 8.24 -5.45 2.43
N ALA A 66 8.21 -6.06 1.23
CA ALA A 66 9.26 -5.86 0.22
C ALA A 66 9.25 -4.42 -0.34
N SER A 67 8.06 -3.86 -0.59
CA SER A 67 7.89 -2.45 -0.97
C SER A 67 8.30 -1.50 0.16
N GLU A 68 7.93 -1.83 1.41
CA GLU A 68 8.37 -1.06 2.59
C GLU A 68 9.90 -1.03 2.71
N ALA A 69 10.56 -2.19 2.58
CA ALA A 69 12.01 -2.30 2.67
C ALA A 69 12.73 -1.53 1.55
N ALA A 70 12.16 -1.47 0.35
CA ALA A 70 12.72 -0.70 -0.76
C ALA A 70 12.67 0.82 -0.53
N LEU A 71 11.77 1.31 0.33
CA LEU A 71 11.54 2.74 0.57
C LEU A 71 12.11 3.23 1.90
N GLN A 72 12.22 2.36 2.90
CA GLN A 72 12.67 2.76 4.24
C GLN A 72 14.08 3.39 4.18
N GLY A 73 14.17 4.67 4.55
CA GLY A 73 15.39 5.48 4.48
C GLY A 73 15.76 6.00 3.08
N ALA A 74 15.03 5.60 2.04
CA ALA A 74 15.31 6.02 0.66
C ALA A 74 14.77 7.44 0.37
N PRO A 75 15.39 8.16 -0.59
CA PRO A 75 14.82 9.39 -1.11
C PRO A 75 13.40 9.18 -1.67
N ALA A 76 12.49 10.11 -1.38
CA ALA A 76 11.11 10.11 -1.87
C ALA A 76 11.04 10.63 -3.33
N ASN A 77 11.69 9.91 -4.25
CA ASN A 77 11.79 10.28 -5.66
C ASN A 77 11.08 9.26 -6.58
N PRO A 78 10.77 9.62 -7.84
CA PRO A 78 10.03 8.74 -8.75
C PRO A 78 10.69 7.39 -8.98
N ALA A 79 12.03 7.33 -9.07
CA ALA A 79 12.75 6.09 -9.32
C ALA A 79 12.59 5.08 -8.16
N ASN A 80 12.70 5.54 -6.92
CA ASN A 80 12.52 4.68 -5.74
C ASN A 80 11.06 4.25 -5.57
N ILE A 81 10.10 5.14 -5.88
CA ILE A 81 8.67 4.83 -5.87
C ILE A 81 8.35 3.73 -6.89
N ALA A 82 8.82 3.86 -8.14
CA ALA A 82 8.62 2.85 -9.17
C ALA A 82 9.20 1.50 -8.76
N LYS A 83 10.44 1.48 -8.25
CA LYS A 83 11.08 0.26 -7.75
C LYS A 83 10.26 -0.40 -6.64
N ALA A 84 9.73 0.38 -5.70
CA ALA A 84 8.92 -0.15 -4.60
C ALA A 84 7.56 -0.69 -5.08
N ALA A 85 6.95 -0.05 -6.08
CA ALA A 85 5.73 -0.55 -6.72
C ALA A 85 5.97 -1.90 -7.41
N ASP A 86 7.11 -2.08 -8.09
CA ASP A 86 7.45 -3.38 -8.69
C ASP A 86 7.59 -4.48 -7.62
N GLN A 87 8.20 -4.18 -6.47
CA GLN A 87 8.33 -5.12 -5.36
C GLN A 87 7.00 -5.59 -4.78
N ALA A 88 5.91 -4.84 -4.98
CA ALA A 88 4.60 -5.20 -4.46
C ALA A 88 4.02 -6.48 -5.08
N THR A 89 4.45 -6.79 -6.30
CA THR A 89 3.99 -7.96 -7.06
C THR A 89 5.02 -9.08 -7.09
N ALA A 90 6.17 -8.89 -6.44
CA ALA A 90 7.24 -9.88 -6.40
C ALA A 90 6.77 -11.18 -5.75
N GLY A 91 6.89 -12.29 -6.49
CA GLY A 91 6.48 -13.61 -6.01
C GLY A 91 4.97 -13.88 -6.05
N ALA A 92 4.16 -12.94 -6.54
CA ALA A 92 2.72 -13.15 -6.69
C ALA A 92 2.42 -14.24 -7.72
N LYS A 93 1.43 -15.09 -7.41
CA LYS A 93 0.98 -16.19 -8.27
C LYS A 93 -0.51 -15.98 -8.59
N PRO A 94 -0.84 -15.20 -9.63
CA PRO A 94 -2.23 -14.93 -9.98
C PRO A 94 -2.91 -16.21 -10.46
N LEU A 95 -4.20 -16.35 -10.12
CA LEU A 95 -5.11 -17.30 -10.75
C LEU A 95 -5.47 -16.83 -12.17
N PRO A 96 -5.96 -17.72 -13.06
CA PRO A 96 -6.18 -17.42 -14.48
C PRO A 96 -6.93 -16.10 -14.78
N MET A 97 -7.90 -15.72 -13.94
CA MET A 97 -8.71 -14.51 -14.14
C MET A 97 -8.29 -13.31 -13.28
N THR A 98 -7.14 -13.39 -12.60
CA THR A 98 -6.69 -12.36 -11.65
C THR A 98 -5.36 -11.70 -12.03
N GLY A 99 -4.80 -12.03 -13.21
CA GLY A 99 -3.55 -11.46 -13.69
C GLY A 99 -3.55 -9.93 -13.72
N TYR A 100 -4.68 -9.33 -14.12
CA TYR A 100 -4.85 -7.86 -14.17
C TYR A 100 -4.63 -7.18 -12.81
N LYS A 101 -4.82 -7.91 -11.69
CA LYS A 101 -4.65 -7.34 -10.36
C LYS A 101 -3.19 -7.01 -10.05
N LEU A 102 -2.22 -7.65 -10.73
CA LEU A 102 -0.81 -7.34 -10.54
C LEU A 102 -0.50 -5.92 -11.03
N ASP A 103 -0.94 -5.59 -12.25
CA ASP A 103 -0.72 -4.27 -12.83
C ASP A 103 -1.53 -3.21 -12.09
N LEU A 104 -2.78 -3.53 -11.72
CA LEU A 104 -3.62 -2.65 -10.92
C LEU A 104 -2.99 -2.35 -9.55
N LEU A 105 -2.47 -3.37 -8.85
CA LEU A 105 -1.79 -3.19 -7.57
C LEU A 105 -0.56 -2.30 -7.72
N ARG A 106 0.28 -2.56 -8.72
CA ARG A 106 1.47 -1.74 -8.99
C ARG A 106 1.10 -0.28 -9.25
N GLY A 107 0.10 -0.03 -10.08
CA GLY A 107 -0.37 1.32 -10.40
C GLY A 107 -0.95 2.06 -9.19
N VAL A 108 -1.76 1.38 -8.37
CA VAL A 108 -2.35 1.97 -7.15
C VAL A 108 -1.25 2.33 -6.14
N ILE A 109 -0.24 1.47 -5.96
CA ILE A 109 0.88 1.75 -5.06
C ILE A 109 1.68 2.93 -5.56
N HIS A 110 1.97 2.99 -6.86
CA HIS A 110 2.68 4.11 -7.45
C HIS A 110 1.95 5.44 -7.20
N ASP A 111 0.66 5.53 -7.52
CA ASP A 111 -0.16 6.74 -7.31
C ASP A 111 -0.16 7.19 -5.85
N VAL A 112 -0.38 6.26 -4.91
CA VAL A 112 -0.44 6.57 -3.48
C VAL A 112 0.91 7.06 -2.96
N LEU A 113 2.01 6.43 -3.39
CA LEU A 113 3.35 6.83 -2.97
C LEU A 113 3.76 8.19 -3.56
N GLU A 114 3.42 8.48 -4.81
CA GLU A 114 3.66 9.81 -5.40
C GLU A 114 2.89 10.91 -4.66
N ARG A 115 1.64 10.65 -4.27
CA ARG A 115 0.82 11.58 -3.49
C ARG A 115 1.36 11.81 -2.07
N LEU A 116 2.05 10.83 -1.50
CA LEU A 116 2.72 10.95 -0.20
C LEU A 116 4.05 11.70 -0.27
N ALA A 117 4.76 11.60 -1.39
CA ALA A 117 6.04 12.26 -1.61
C ALA A 117 5.91 13.77 -1.89
N LYS A 118 4.73 14.21 -2.36
CA LYS A 118 4.33 15.62 -2.44
C LYS A 118 3.96 16.17 -1.08
#